data_AF-A0A412AVF3-F1
#
_entry.id   AF-A0A412AVF3-F1
#
_cell.length_a   1.000
_cell.length_b   1.000
_cell.length_c   1.000
_cell.angle_alpha   90.00
_cell.angle_beta   90.00
_cell.angle_gamma   90.00
#
_symmetry.space_group_name_H-M   'P 1'
#
loop_
_entity.id
_entity.type
_entity.pdbx_description
1 polymer ?
#
loop_
_entity_poly.entity_id
_entity_poly.type
_entity_poly.pdbx_seq_one_letter_code
_entity_poly.pdbx_strand_id
1 'polypeptide(L)' 'MSGRLLKKLAKEEHCFISDLNRACDYEEIIRYLKGLDLSQYSLEECSCAFSYIFQETLLFNSYEQVDDFLSSK' A
#
# COMPACT_ATOMS: atom_id res chain seq x y z
N MET A 1 -15.29 3.66 1.10
CA MET A 1 -13.89 3.45 0.66
C MET A 1 -13.21 4.80 0.50
N SER A 2 -12.45 5.20 1.53
CA SER A 2 -11.53 6.32 1.41
C SER A 2 -10.30 5.80 0.66
N GLY A 3 -10.05 6.23 -0.57
CA GLY A 3 -8.80 5.92 -1.28
C GLY A 3 -7.66 6.84 -0.83
N ARG A 4 -7.55 7.15 0.47
CA ARG A 4 -6.59 8.16 0.97
C ARG A 4 -5.16 7.64 0.88
N LEU A 5 -4.93 6.37 1.21
CA LEU A 5 -3.63 5.74 1.13
C LEU A 5 -3.09 5.74 -0.31
N LEU A 6 -3.89 5.26 -1.27
CA LEU A 6 -3.55 5.27 -2.69
C LEU A 6 -3.30 6.68 -3.23
N LYS A 7 -4.13 7.67 -2.83
CA LYS A 7 -3.91 9.07 -3.23
C LYS A 7 -2.61 9.64 -2.68
N LYS A 8 -2.24 9.27 -1.45
CA LYS A 8 -1.00 9.73 -0.82
C LYS A 8 0.22 9.12 -1.52
N LEU A 9 0.18 7.81 -1.79
CA LEU A 9 1.22 7.10 -2.54
C LEU A 9 1.40 7.68 -3.95
N ALA A 10 0.32 7.85 -4.70
CA ALA A 10 0.37 8.44 -6.04
C ALA A 10 0.98 9.85 -6.03
N LYS A 11 0.70 10.63 -4.99
CA LYS A 11 1.30 11.97 -4.83
C LYS A 11 2.79 11.91 -4.53
N GLU A 12 3.23 10.96 -3.71
CA GLU A 12 4.65 10.78 -3.37
C GLU A 12 5.46 10.32 -4.58
N GLU A 13 4.94 9.34 -5.32
CA GLU A 13 5.55 8.77 -6.52
C GLU A 13 5.36 9.68 -7.76
N HIS A 14 4.77 10.86 -7.59
CA HIS A 14 4.45 11.80 -8.67
C HIS A 14 3.71 11.15 -9.86
N CYS A 15 2.86 10.16 -9.59
CA CYS A 15 2.16 9.36 -10.59
C CYS A 15 0.63 9.40 -10.40
N PHE A 16 -0.12 8.80 -11.32
CA PHE A 16 -1.54 8.55 -11.09
C PHE A 16 -1.74 7.29 -10.25
N ILE A 17 -2.85 7.21 -9.52
CA ILE A 17 -3.23 5.97 -8.80
C ILE A 17 -3.23 4.78 -9.76
N SER A 18 -3.73 4.99 -10.98
CA SER A 18 -3.76 3.98 -12.05
C SER A 18 -2.40 3.41 -12.44
N ASP A 19 -1.32 4.11 -12.12
CA ASP A 19 0.04 3.73 -12.48
C ASP A 19 0.79 3.09 -11.30
N LEU A 20 0.26 3.17 -10.07
CA LEU A 20 0.87 2.54 -8.89
C LEU A 20 0.99 1.02 -9.02
N ASN A 21 0.05 0.38 -9.71
CA ASN A 21 0.09 -1.06 -9.96
C ASN A 21 0.97 -1.45 -11.16
N ARG A 22 1.45 -0.46 -11.92
CA ARG A 22 2.34 -0.60 -13.08
C ARG A 22 3.76 -0.13 -12.77
N ALA A 23 4.00 0.36 -11.56
CA ALA A 23 5.32 0.71 -11.09
C ALA A 23 6.23 -0.52 -11.25
N CYS A 24 7.28 -0.38 -12.07
CA CYS A 24 8.25 -1.46 -12.27
C CYS A 24 9.13 -1.66 -11.04
N ASP A 25 9.11 -0.72 -10.09
CA ASP A 25 9.89 -0.74 -8.87
C ASP A 25 8.96 -0.70 -7.65
N TYR A 26 8.56 -1.89 -7.19
CA TYR A 26 7.81 -2.01 -5.95
C TYR A 26 8.68 -1.73 -4.71
N GLU A 27 10.01 -1.73 -4.82
CA GLU A 27 10.90 -1.54 -3.66
C GLU A 27 10.76 -0.12 -3.10
N GLU A 28 10.66 0.90 -3.96
CA GLU A 28 10.45 2.28 -3.51
C GLU A 28 9.10 2.44 -2.80
N ILE A 29 8.04 1.85 -3.35
CA ILE A 29 6.70 1.85 -2.76
C ILE A 29 6.70 1.14 -1.41
N ILE A 30 7.33 -0.04 -1.31
CA ILE A 30 7.44 -0.80 -0.06
C ILE A 30 8.24 0.00 0.97
N ARG A 31 9.35 0.63 0.58
CA ARG A 31 10.16 1.46 1.47
C ARG A 31 9.35 2.64 2.02
N TYR A 32 8.55 3.30 1.18
CA TYR A 32 7.67 4.37 1.62
C TYR A 32 6.60 3.86 2.59
N LEU A 33 5.95 2.72 2.26
CA LEU A 33 4.94 2.10 3.11
C LEU A 33 5.50 1.70 4.49
N LYS A 34 6.72 1.15 4.55
CA LYS A 34 7.42 0.81 5.81
C LYS A 34 7.71 2.05 6.67
N GLY A 35 7.87 3.23 6.05
CA GLY A 35 8.07 4.50 6.76
C GLY A 35 6.77 5.19 7.17
N LEU A 36 5.62 4.68 6.75
CA LEU A 36 4.31 5.27 7.00
C LEU A 36 3.68 4.70 8.27
N ASP A 37 3.04 5.56 9.07
CA ASP A 37 2.17 5.10 10.14
C ASP A 37 0.84 4.56 9.56
N LEU A 38 0.85 3.26 9.20
CA LEU A 38 -0.29 2.57 8.60
C LEU A 38 -1.48 2.42 9.56
N SER A 39 -1.26 2.58 10.87
CA SER A 39 -2.33 2.54 11.88
C SER A 39 -3.35 3.68 11.73
N GLN A 40 -3.00 4.73 10.99
CA GLN A 40 -3.89 5.85 10.66
C GLN A 40 -4.93 5.52 9.58
N TYR A 41 -4.77 4.37 8.90
CA TYR A 41 -5.67 3.86 7.87
C TYR A 41 -6.37 2.62 8.38
N SER A 42 -7.61 2.37 7.94
CA SER A 42 -8.29 1.13 8.34
C SER A 42 -7.66 -0.08 7.66
N LEU A 43 -7.75 -1.25 8.30
CA LEU A 43 -7.28 -2.52 7.71
C LEU A 43 -7.94 -2.83 6.36
N GLU A 44 -9.22 -2.45 6.18
CA GLU A 44 -9.89 -2.55 4.88
C GLU A 44 -9.26 -1.64 3.82
N GLU A 45 -8.84 -0.43 4.20
CA GLU A 45 -8.15 0.49 3.30
C GLU A 45 -6.76 -0.05 2.93
N CYS A 46 -6.00 -0.56 3.91
CA CYS A 46 -4.72 -1.23 3.67
C CYS A 46 -4.89 -2.44 2.74
N SER A 47 -5.85 -3.32 3.04
CA SER A 47 -6.13 -4.52 2.24
C SER A 47 -6.45 -4.16 0.79
N CYS A 48 -7.34 -3.17 0.60
CA CYS A 48 -7.72 -2.72 -0.74
C CYS A 48 -6.55 -2.06 -1.49
N ALA A 49 -5.81 -1.16 -0.83
CA ALA A 49 -4.69 -0.44 -1.44
C ALA A 49 -3.56 -1.39 -1.83
N PHE A 50 -3.17 -2.30 -0.93
CA PHE A 50 -2.09 -3.24 -1.18
C PHE A 50 -2.49 -4.25 -2.25
N SER A 51 -3.73 -4.77 -2.19
CA SER A 51 -4.23 -5.65 -3.25
C SER A 51 -4.16 -4.99 -4.62
N TYR A 52 -4.48 -3.70 -4.67
CA TYR A 52 -4.40 -2.92 -5.89
C TYR A 52 -2.96 -2.72 -6.37
N ILE A 53 -2.04 -2.30 -5.51
CA ILE A 53 -0.64 -2.02 -5.85
C ILE A 53 0.06 -3.30 -6.31
N PHE A 54 -0.01 -4.36 -5.51
CA PHE A 54 0.71 -5.60 -5.75
C PHE A 54 -0.03 -6.56 -6.70
N GLN A 55 -1.24 -6.20 -7.15
CA GLN A 55 -2.10 -7.03 -8.00
C GLN A 55 -2.36 -8.43 -7.39
N GLU A 56 -2.42 -8.50 -6.07
CA GLU A 56 -2.66 -9.71 -5.28
C GLU A 56 -3.98 -9.58 -4.49
N THR A 57 -4.62 -10.69 -4.10
CA THR A 57 -5.80 -10.62 -3.21
C THR A 57 -5.33 -10.67 -1.76
N LEU A 58 -5.20 -9.50 -1.12
CA LEU A 58 -4.69 -9.36 0.24
C LEU A 58 -5.82 -8.96 1.19
N LEU A 59 -5.91 -9.67 2.31
CA LEU A 59 -6.86 -9.42 3.39
C LEU A 59 -6.11 -9.43 4.72
N PHE A 60 -5.98 -8.25 5.31
CA PHE A 60 -5.30 -8.08 6.60
C PHE A 60 -6.33 -8.04 7.73
N ASN A 61 -6.09 -8.86 8.75
CA ASN A 61 -6.91 -8.92 9.96
C ASN A 61 -6.24 -8.24 11.17
N SER A 62 -4.95 -7.89 11.04
CA SER A 62 -4.20 -7.11 12.02
C SER A 62 -3.13 -6.28 11.31
N TYR A 63 -2.63 -5.22 11.97
CA TYR A 63 -1.52 -4.42 11.43
C TYR A 63 -0.20 -5.18 11.44
N GLU A 64 -0.03 -6.14 12.36
CA GLU A 64 1.12 -7.07 12.34
C GLU A 64 1.21 -7.81 11.00
N GLN A 65 0.08 -8.28 10.44
CA GLN A 65 0.07 -8.92 9.12
C GLN A 65 0.47 -7.96 7.99
N VAL A 66 0.18 -6.66 8.13
CA VAL A 66 0.56 -5.64 7.16
C VAL A 66 2.08 -5.44 7.20
N ASP A 67 2.64 -5.30 8.41
CA ASP A 67 4.08 -5.12 8.63
C ASP A 67 4.87 -6.38 8.22
N ASP A 68 4.36 -7.56 8.53
CA ASP A 68 4.94 -8.85 8.09
C ASP A 68 4.95 -8.94 6.56
N PHE A 69 3.84 -8.57 5.90
CA PHE A 69 3.75 -8.57 4.44
C PHE A 69 4.78 -7.64 3.82
N LEU A 70 4.88 -6.40 4.31
CA LEU A 70 5.89 -5.44 3.86
C LEU A 70 7.30 -5.96 4.10
N SER A 71 7.55 -6.58 5.24
CA SER A 71 8.88 -7.12 5.60
C SER A 71 9.27 -8.35 4.79
N SER A 72 8.29 -9.10 4.27
CA SER A 72 8.49 -10.28 3.44
C SER A 72 8.78 -10.00 1.96
N LYS A 73 8.54 -8.76 1.50
CA LYS A 73 8.88 -8.26 0.16
C LYS A 73 10.15 -7.43 0.22
#